data_AF-A0A379E8I5-F1
#
_entry.id   AF-A0A379E8I5-F1
#
_cell.length_a   1.000
_cell.length_b   1.000
_cell.length_c   1.000
_cell.angle_alpha   90.00
_cell.angle_beta   90.00
_cell.angle_gamma   90.00
#
_symmetry.space_group_name_H-M   'P 1'
#
loop_
_entity.id
_entity.type
_entity.pdbx_description
1 polymer ?
#
loop_
_entity_poly.entity_id
_entity_poly.type
_entity_poly.pdbx_seq_one_letter_code
_entity_poly.pdbx_strand_id
1 'polypeptide(L)'
;MSVKHFSSIYIFLFALFLCLPTVSCSKKDHVDYLDVDVESFDFPHNGGQRQFSIQASSDWAIDITENWCTTNLRKGSTNNTVLVTVEANKTDDVRTAQIHIRCGGSRRTINVSQGAIKLSATPRNLTAKAAGENLKLKINTDTRWWINIPVNFQEWISVTPQDGKSSTEITVAIKPNKGYVRQGFLYVNTESKSLEIEINQASDIPSIPDGEIKVLKTNTKGKYPNEIIIVGDGFSARDCVPGGIFEHNVQEAMEAFMDIEPYKSYQEYFKFTRLTLYSEDSGISEKDKHKIKKTIFNTEFYDESAIRISGDNADNAVRLIAEKLNRSREQLKNTSIILICNIDRYGGVCYLYSDGVTVALCPTSRNKKHRGADFASLIHHEAGGHGFGWLCDEYVNNQGLTLPEKNKQEFQTWEKFGFYSNVDVTGNKQKAKWSHFYNLPGYSVQYIEGANCYSYGAWRPEQNSVMIDNRPYYNAPSRESIVKILLRKAAGVRISDYEYVNGAYIKKPIQNDPFNFDEFVKKDVIKSEPATMRSMIDVRPFKETRSPVFIQVNPLL
;
A
#
# COMPACT_ATOMS: atom_id res chain seq x y z
N MET A 1 92.71 -21.37 4.51
CA MET A 1 94.11 -21.86 4.47
C MET A 1 94.35 -22.73 5.70
N SER A 2 95.35 -23.63 5.67
CA SER A 2 95.57 -24.61 6.74
C SER A 2 96.21 -24.02 8.01
N VAL A 3 95.68 -24.42 9.18
CA VAL A 3 96.32 -24.70 10.49
C VAL A 3 97.62 -23.96 10.89
N LYS A 4 97.60 -23.33 12.09
CA LYS A 4 98.59 -23.41 13.19
C LYS A 4 98.06 -22.61 14.41
N HIS A 5 97.89 -23.19 15.61
CA HIS A 5 98.86 -23.68 16.62
C HIS A 5 99.38 -22.58 17.58
N PHE A 6 99.13 -22.74 18.89
CA PHE A 6 100.05 -23.00 20.03
C PHE A 6 99.20 -22.85 21.34
N SER A 7 99.08 -23.86 22.24
CA SER A 7 99.98 -24.24 23.38
C SER A 7 100.00 -23.20 24.53
N SER A 8 100.12 -23.49 25.85
CA SER A 8 100.31 -24.71 26.70
C SER A 8 100.28 -24.24 28.21
N ILE A 9 100.39 -24.94 29.37
CA ILE A 9 100.43 -26.31 29.99
C ILE A 9 100.40 -26.03 31.55
N TYR A 10 100.11 -26.85 32.59
CA TYR A 10 99.98 -28.29 32.94
C TYR A 10 98.50 -28.66 33.31
N ILE A 11 98.01 -29.88 33.62
CA ILE A 11 98.39 -31.18 34.27
C ILE A 11 98.21 -31.28 35.81
N PHE A 12 97.04 -31.77 36.25
CA PHE A 12 96.83 -33.09 36.92
C PHE A 12 95.33 -33.26 37.26
N LEU A 13 94.64 -34.32 36.76
CA LEU A 13 93.22 -34.56 37.08
C LEU A 13 92.76 -36.03 36.88
N PHE A 14 91.69 -36.42 37.58
CA PHE A 14 91.16 -37.79 37.65
C PHE A 14 90.29 -38.17 36.43
N ALA A 15 90.29 -39.45 36.04
CA ALA A 15 89.64 -39.94 34.83
C ALA A 15 88.24 -40.55 35.05
N LEU A 16 87.41 -40.45 34.02
CA LEU A 16 86.03 -40.95 33.92
C LEU A 16 85.94 -41.91 32.71
N PHE A 17 85.00 -42.86 32.71
CA PHE A 17 84.58 -43.53 31.47
C PHE A 17 83.05 -43.70 31.39
N LEU A 18 82.53 -43.82 30.17
CA LEU A 18 81.18 -43.36 29.82
C LEU A 18 80.49 -44.31 28.81
N CYS A 19 79.17 -44.51 28.95
CA CYS A 19 78.25 -45.10 27.95
C CYS A 19 78.52 -46.57 27.54
N LEU A 20 77.57 -47.37 27.03
CA LEU A 20 76.12 -47.23 26.77
C LEU A 20 75.49 -48.65 26.87
N PRO A 21 74.18 -48.80 27.13
CA PRO A 21 73.29 -49.06 26.00
C PRO A 21 71.90 -48.37 26.12
N THR A 22 71.17 -48.36 25.00
CA THR A 22 69.85 -47.74 24.87
C THR A 22 68.73 -48.59 25.47
N VAL A 23 67.82 -47.96 26.23
CA VAL A 23 66.48 -48.50 26.49
C VAL A 23 65.46 -47.41 26.18
N SER A 24 64.45 -47.76 25.37
CA SER A 24 63.35 -46.86 25.03
C SER A 24 62.36 -46.75 26.19
N CYS A 25 61.99 -45.52 26.53
CA CYS A 25 60.74 -45.25 27.23
C CYS A 25 60.17 -43.92 26.73
N SER A 26 59.43 -43.97 25.61
CA SER A 26 58.51 -42.90 25.30
C SER A 26 57.52 -42.76 26.46
N LYS A 27 57.32 -41.52 26.95
CA LYS A 27 56.09 -41.21 27.66
C LYS A 27 54.97 -41.50 26.68
N LYS A 28 54.11 -42.48 26.98
CA LYS A 28 52.90 -42.72 26.17
C LYS A 28 52.09 -41.42 26.16
N ASP A 29 51.71 -40.97 24.97
CA ASP A 29 50.80 -39.84 24.84
C ASP A 29 49.51 -40.19 25.59
N HIS A 30 49.18 -39.39 26.60
CA HIS A 30 47.98 -39.58 27.40
C HIS A 30 46.81 -39.00 26.62
N VAL A 31 46.30 -39.77 25.66
CA VAL A 31 45.21 -39.35 24.78
C VAL A 31 43.97 -39.05 25.61
N ASP A 32 43.61 -37.78 25.71
CA ASP A 32 42.43 -37.38 26.46
C ASP A 32 41.17 -37.84 25.74
N TYR A 33 40.45 -38.79 26.36
CA TYR A 33 39.14 -39.21 25.87
C TYR A 33 38.05 -38.37 26.54
N LEU A 34 37.04 -38.04 25.76
CA LEU A 34 35.84 -37.34 26.19
C LEU A 34 34.66 -37.92 25.43
N ASP A 35 33.65 -38.37 26.16
CA ASP A 35 32.42 -38.86 25.58
C ASP A 35 31.18 -38.39 26.34
N VAL A 36 30.04 -38.37 25.65
CA VAL A 36 28.74 -37.93 26.19
C VAL A 36 27.62 -38.85 25.69
N ASP A 37 26.66 -39.16 26.55
CA ASP A 37 25.54 -40.07 26.25
C ASP A 37 24.40 -39.44 25.43
N VAL A 38 24.52 -38.15 25.07
CA VAL A 38 23.51 -37.36 24.34
C VAL A 38 24.18 -36.43 23.33
N GLU A 39 23.73 -36.43 22.07
CA GLU A 39 24.17 -35.48 21.03
C GLU A 39 23.25 -34.25 20.89
N SER A 40 21.99 -34.34 21.31
CA SER A 40 21.04 -33.22 21.25
C SER A 40 19.89 -33.29 22.26
N PHE A 41 19.29 -32.14 22.56
CA PHE A 41 18.08 -32.02 23.36
C PHE A 41 17.04 -31.15 22.65
N ASP A 42 15.82 -31.67 22.49
CA ASP A 42 14.63 -30.87 22.14
C ASP A 42 13.83 -30.50 23.41
N PHE A 43 13.54 -29.21 23.56
CA PHE A 43 12.72 -28.66 24.62
C PHE A 43 11.42 -28.03 24.07
N PRO A 44 10.29 -28.16 24.79
CA PRO A 44 9.09 -27.38 24.50
C PRO A 44 9.31 -25.89 24.84
N HIS A 45 8.43 -25.02 24.34
CA HIS A 45 8.58 -23.57 24.53
C HIS A 45 8.60 -23.18 26.02
N ASN A 46 7.91 -23.91 26.91
CA ASN A 46 7.91 -23.62 28.35
C ASN A 46 9.22 -24.01 29.06
N GLY A 47 10.18 -24.61 28.35
CA GLY A 47 11.50 -24.97 28.86
C GLY A 47 11.48 -26.22 29.76
N GLY A 48 12.40 -26.26 30.73
CA GLY A 48 12.49 -27.34 31.72
C GLY A 48 13.92 -27.83 31.93
N GLN A 49 14.05 -29.09 32.37
CA GLN A 49 15.34 -29.70 32.70
C GLN A 49 15.54 -31.07 32.05
N ARG A 50 16.81 -31.37 31.71
CA ARG A 50 17.30 -32.66 31.19
C ARG A 50 18.70 -32.93 31.75
N GLN A 51 19.16 -34.17 31.70
CA GLN A 51 20.50 -34.55 32.15
C GLN A 51 21.26 -35.30 31.06
N PHE A 52 22.59 -35.16 31.06
CA PHE A 52 23.51 -35.99 30.29
C PHE A 52 24.70 -36.41 31.18
N SER A 53 25.38 -37.47 30.79
CA SER A 53 26.59 -37.97 31.45
C SER A 53 27.83 -37.60 30.63
N ILE A 54 28.85 -37.10 31.30
CA ILE A 54 30.21 -36.95 30.76
C ILE A 54 31.03 -38.14 31.24
N GLN A 55 31.77 -38.77 30.32
CA GLN A 55 32.89 -39.66 30.64
C GLN A 55 34.20 -39.03 30.14
N ALA A 56 35.20 -38.92 30.99
CA ALA A 56 36.43 -38.19 30.66
C ALA A 56 37.68 -38.78 31.35
N SER A 57 38.84 -38.63 30.72
CA SER A 57 40.14 -39.02 31.28
C SER A 57 40.75 -38.01 32.26
N SER A 58 40.31 -36.75 32.22
CA SER A 58 40.94 -35.64 32.93
C SER A 58 39.92 -34.54 33.29
N ASP A 59 40.40 -33.36 33.68
CA ASP A 59 39.56 -32.20 33.99
C ASP A 59 38.90 -31.64 32.72
N TRP A 60 37.58 -31.41 32.80
CA TRP A 60 36.77 -30.92 31.70
C TRP A 60 36.09 -29.58 32.02
N ALA A 61 35.72 -28.83 30.98
CA ALA A 61 34.98 -27.57 31.08
C ALA A 61 33.79 -27.51 30.10
N ILE A 62 32.73 -26.80 30.50
CA ILE A 62 31.52 -26.55 29.71
C ILE A 62 31.38 -25.05 29.42
N ASP A 63 31.26 -24.76 28.13
CA ASP A 63 31.01 -23.47 27.53
C ASP A 63 29.66 -23.53 26.78
N ILE A 64 28.82 -22.49 26.82
CA ILE A 64 27.48 -22.50 26.20
C ILE A 64 27.26 -21.18 25.46
N THR A 65 26.75 -21.24 24.22
CA THR A 65 26.59 -20.05 23.36
C THR A 65 25.55 -19.06 23.89
N GLU A 66 24.45 -19.57 24.45
CA GLU A 66 23.29 -18.77 24.87
C GLU A 66 23.12 -18.69 26.39
N ASN A 67 22.55 -17.58 26.87
CA ASN A 67 22.28 -17.35 28.29
C ASN A 67 21.05 -18.11 28.83
N TRP A 68 20.03 -18.33 28.00
CA TRP A 68 18.78 -19.05 28.36
C TRP A 68 18.97 -20.57 28.52
N CYS A 69 20.16 -21.09 28.20
CA CYS A 69 20.56 -22.48 28.39
C CYS A 69 21.71 -22.55 29.41
N THR A 70 21.50 -23.27 30.50
CA THR A 70 22.46 -23.31 31.62
C THR A 70 22.71 -24.74 32.08
N THR A 71 23.85 -24.96 32.73
CA THR A 71 24.20 -26.23 33.38
C THR A 71 24.55 -26.01 34.85
N ASN A 72 24.18 -26.97 35.70
CA ASN A 72 24.55 -26.96 37.13
C ASN A 72 26.06 -27.03 37.37
N LEU A 73 26.80 -27.68 36.46
CA LEU A 73 28.25 -27.76 36.45
C LEU A 73 28.81 -27.04 35.22
N ARG A 74 29.89 -26.27 35.42
CA ARG A 74 30.66 -25.62 34.33
C ARG A 74 32.09 -26.18 34.19
N LYS A 75 32.53 -26.97 35.17
CA LYS A 75 33.77 -27.76 35.19
C LYS A 75 33.54 -29.01 36.03
N GLY A 76 34.38 -30.02 35.83
CA GLY A 76 34.45 -31.24 36.63
C GLY A 76 35.67 -32.06 36.25
N SER A 77 35.75 -33.28 36.79
CA SER A 77 36.87 -34.19 36.53
C SER A 77 36.38 -35.64 36.57
N THR A 78 36.95 -36.47 35.69
CA THR A 78 36.46 -37.84 35.45
C THR A 78 34.99 -37.87 34.99
N ASN A 79 34.14 -38.71 35.60
CA ASN A 79 32.77 -38.94 35.16
C ASN A 79 31.76 -38.14 36.00
N ASN A 80 30.84 -37.43 35.35
CA ASN A 80 29.84 -36.60 36.02
C ASN A 80 28.50 -36.60 35.28
N THR A 81 27.39 -36.53 36.02
CA THR A 81 26.07 -36.21 35.45
C THR A 81 25.84 -34.70 35.53
N VAL A 82 25.48 -34.09 34.41
CA VAL A 82 25.26 -32.65 34.26
C VAL A 82 23.78 -32.38 33.98
N LEU A 83 23.16 -31.52 34.77
CA LEU A 83 21.79 -31.07 34.62
C LEU A 83 21.74 -29.81 33.77
N VAL A 84 21.14 -29.91 32.58
CA VAL A 84 20.82 -28.79 31.69
C VAL A 84 19.48 -28.21 32.12
N THR A 85 19.42 -26.89 32.28
CA THR A 85 18.20 -26.11 32.53
C THR A 85 18.00 -25.11 31.41
N VAL A 86 16.84 -25.17 30.77
CA VAL A 86 16.43 -24.30 29.66
C VAL A 86 15.25 -23.46 30.11
N GLU A 87 15.39 -22.13 30.02
CA GLU A 87 14.34 -21.18 30.33
C GLU A 87 13.20 -21.23 29.31
N ALA A 88 12.04 -20.64 29.63
CA ALA A 88 10.94 -20.54 28.68
C ALA A 88 11.32 -19.69 27.46
N ASN A 89 11.06 -20.23 26.26
CA ASN A 89 11.02 -19.47 25.04
C ASN A 89 9.68 -18.72 24.93
N LYS A 90 9.79 -17.40 24.76
CA LYS A 90 8.67 -16.47 24.56
C LYS A 90 8.74 -15.76 23.21
N THR A 91 9.62 -16.20 22.31
CA THR A 91 9.66 -15.72 20.93
C THR A 91 8.73 -16.56 20.06
N ASP A 92 8.50 -16.06 18.86
CA ASP A 92 7.61 -16.68 17.89
C ASP A 92 8.31 -17.75 17.04
N ASP A 93 9.65 -17.83 17.15
CA ASP A 93 10.60 -18.67 16.41
C ASP A 93 11.24 -19.77 17.29
N VAL A 94 11.70 -20.84 16.64
CA VAL A 94 12.53 -21.87 17.28
C VAL A 94 13.92 -21.28 17.57
N ARG A 95 14.42 -21.44 18.80
CA ARG A 95 15.75 -20.98 19.20
C ARG A 95 16.68 -22.16 19.50
N THR A 96 17.97 -21.98 19.22
CA THR A 96 18.99 -23.03 19.38
C THR A 96 20.19 -22.53 20.18
N ALA A 97 20.85 -23.44 20.89
CA ALA A 97 22.08 -23.19 21.65
C ALA A 97 23.03 -24.38 21.48
N GLN A 98 24.33 -24.17 21.69
CA GLN A 98 25.30 -25.26 21.70
C GLN A 98 26.02 -25.34 23.05
N ILE A 99 26.05 -26.54 23.64
CA ILE A 99 26.83 -26.87 24.83
C ILE A 99 28.15 -27.48 24.36
N HIS A 100 29.26 -26.81 24.57
CA HIS A 100 30.60 -27.25 24.19
C HIS A 100 31.35 -27.80 25.41
N ILE A 101 31.61 -29.11 25.39
CA ILE A 101 32.41 -29.80 26.41
C ILE A 101 33.84 -29.96 25.87
N ARG A 102 34.84 -29.63 26.69
CA ARG A 102 36.26 -29.73 26.33
C ARG A 102 37.03 -30.46 27.43
N CYS A 103 37.88 -31.42 27.06
CA CYS A 103 38.75 -32.19 27.95
C CYS A 103 40.12 -32.35 27.25
N GLY A 104 41.15 -31.68 27.76
CA GLY A 104 42.43 -31.55 27.04
C GLY A 104 42.25 -31.05 25.61
N GLY A 105 42.72 -31.83 24.64
CA GLY A 105 42.52 -31.56 23.20
C GLY A 105 41.17 -32.02 22.62
N SER A 106 40.40 -32.83 23.36
CA SER A 106 39.15 -33.42 22.89
C SER A 106 37.93 -32.50 23.13
N ARG A 107 37.01 -32.48 22.16
CA ARG A 107 35.76 -31.69 22.21
C ARG A 107 34.54 -32.55 21.90
N ARG A 108 33.43 -32.23 22.54
CA ARG A 108 32.06 -32.64 22.17
C ARG A 108 31.17 -31.40 22.11
N THR A 109 30.09 -31.48 21.33
CA THR A 109 29.05 -30.44 21.26
C THR A 109 27.69 -31.12 21.35
N ILE A 110 26.85 -30.66 22.28
CA ILE A 110 25.44 -31.07 22.37
C ILE A 110 24.60 -29.91 21.82
N ASN A 111 23.75 -30.20 20.84
CA ASN A 111 22.85 -29.20 20.26
C ASN A 111 21.56 -29.11 21.08
N VAL A 112 21.20 -27.93 21.54
CA VAL A 112 19.92 -27.67 22.24
C VAL A 112 18.99 -26.93 21.30
N SER A 113 17.80 -27.48 21.10
CA SER A 113 16.72 -26.95 20.28
C SER A 113 15.53 -26.66 21.19
N GLN A 114 14.89 -25.49 21.04
CA GLN A 114 13.70 -25.14 21.80
C GLN A 114 12.60 -24.58 20.91
N GLY A 115 11.44 -25.22 20.97
CA GLY A 115 10.25 -24.83 20.21
C GLY A 115 9.73 -23.43 20.55
N ALA A 116 8.95 -22.86 19.63
CA ALA A 116 8.19 -21.62 19.83
C ALA A 116 6.79 -21.88 20.38
N ILE A 117 6.14 -20.84 20.90
CA ILE A 117 4.72 -20.87 21.29
C ILE A 117 3.85 -21.22 20.08
N LYS A 118 2.95 -22.20 20.22
CA LYS A 118 1.97 -22.55 19.19
C LYS A 118 0.65 -21.83 19.46
N LEU A 119 0.12 -21.15 18.46
CA LEU A 119 -1.20 -20.53 18.53
C LEU A 119 -1.91 -20.62 17.18
N SER A 120 -3.09 -21.24 17.17
CA SER A 120 -3.99 -21.27 16.04
C SER A 120 -5.43 -21.44 16.54
N ALA A 121 -6.41 -21.13 15.69
CA ALA A 121 -7.81 -21.46 15.97
C ALA A 121 -8.54 -21.91 14.70
N THR A 122 -9.63 -22.66 14.89
CA THR A 122 -10.44 -23.24 13.81
C THR A 122 -11.93 -23.14 14.17
N PRO A 123 -12.79 -22.58 13.29
CA PRO A 123 -12.45 -21.86 12.06
C PRO A 123 -11.73 -20.53 12.34
N ARG A 124 -11.22 -19.85 11.30
CA ARG A 124 -10.66 -18.49 11.42
C ARG A 124 -11.70 -17.38 11.27
N ASN A 125 -12.72 -17.65 10.46
CA ASN A 125 -13.84 -16.76 10.22
C ASN A 125 -15.10 -17.47 10.70
N LEU A 126 -15.95 -16.74 11.42
CA LEU A 126 -17.19 -17.20 12.02
C LEU A 126 -18.35 -16.43 11.37
N THR A 127 -19.43 -17.14 11.02
CA THR A 127 -20.60 -16.54 10.38
C THR A 127 -21.86 -16.87 11.18
N ALA A 128 -22.59 -15.85 11.60
CA ALA A 128 -23.83 -15.95 12.37
C ALA A 128 -25.05 -15.42 11.60
N LYS A 129 -26.23 -15.99 11.87
CA LYS A 129 -27.53 -15.52 11.37
C LYS A 129 -27.94 -14.19 12.00
N ALA A 130 -28.86 -13.47 11.34
CA ALA A 130 -29.49 -12.26 11.87
C ALA A 130 -30.17 -12.52 13.23
N ALA A 131 -30.81 -13.69 13.42
CA ALA A 131 -31.40 -14.09 14.70
C ALA A 131 -30.39 -14.25 15.87
N GLY A 132 -29.08 -14.29 15.60
CA GLY A 132 -28.04 -14.62 16.59
C GLY A 132 -27.93 -16.12 16.85
N GLU A 133 -26.75 -16.59 17.27
CA GLU A 133 -26.50 -17.99 17.62
C GLU A 133 -25.21 -18.17 18.46
N ASN A 134 -25.02 -19.38 18.99
CA ASN A 134 -23.83 -19.78 19.74
C ASN A 134 -22.91 -20.59 18.84
N LEU A 135 -21.85 -19.94 18.31
CA LEU A 135 -20.86 -20.56 17.44
C LEU A 135 -19.75 -21.24 18.25
N LYS A 136 -18.99 -22.13 17.59
CA LYS A 136 -17.86 -22.86 18.18
C LYS A 136 -16.54 -22.43 17.57
N LEU A 137 -15.53 -22.26 18.43
CA LEU A 137 -14.17 -21.93 18.04
C LEU A 137 -13.19 -22.82 18.81
N LYS A 138 -12.41 -23.64 18.10
CA LYS A 138 -11.38 -24.49 18.71
C LYS A 138 -10.05 -23.77 18.69
N ILE A 139 -9.55 -23.38 19.86
CA ILE A 139 -8.20 -22.86 20.06
C ILE A 139 -7.23 -24.04 20.19
N ASN A 140 -6.14 -24.04 19.44
CA ASN A 140 -5.06 -25.01 19.57
C ASN A 140 -3.77 -24.28 19.97
N THR A 141 -3.33 -24.51 21.20
CA THR A 141 -2.12 -23.94 21.83
C THR A 141 -1.59 -24.84 22.94
N ASP A 142 -0.30 -24.69 23.24
CA ASP A 142 0.45 -25.34 24.32
C ASP A 142 0.70 -24.44 25.55
N THR A 143 0.26 -23.17 25.53
CA THR A 143 0.43 -22.21 26.64
C THR A 143 -0.91 -21.63 27.15
N ARG A 144 -0.84 -20.73 28.14
CA ARG A 144 -2.01 -19.97 28.60
C ARG A 144 -2.47 -18.98 27.52
N TRP A 145 -3.77 -18.94 27.29
CA TRP A 145 -4.42 -18.00 26.39
C TRP A 145 -5.55 -17.22 27.08
N TRP A 146 -5.90 -16.06 26.54
CA TRP A 146 -7.09 -15.27 26.93
C TRP A 146 -7.67 -14.51 25.74
N ILE A 147 -8.97 -14.25 25.79
CA ILE A 147 -9.71 -13.50 24.77
C ILE A 147 -9.69 -12.00 25.09
N ASN A 148 -9.48 -11.18 24.07
CA ASN A 148 -9.80 -9.75 24.07
C ASN A 148 -10.87 -9.49 23.00
N ILE A 149 -11.90 -8.70 23.33
CA ILE A 149 -12.95 -8.25 22.40
C ILE A 149 -12.93 -6.71 22.44
N PRO A 150 -12.66 -6.01 21.32
CA PRO A 150 -12.80 -4.56 21.26
C PRO A 150 -14.16 -4.07 21.77
N VAL A 151 -14.18 -2.95 22.50
CA VAL A 151 -15.35 -2.44 23.23
C VAL A 151 -16.59 -2.30 22.34
N ASN A 152 -16.40 -1.85 21.10
CA ASN A 152 -17.43 -1.68 20.08
C ASN A 152 -18.04 -2.98 19.53
N PHE A 153 -17.54 -4.15 19.94
CA PHE A 153 -18.14 -5.46 19.63
C PHE A 153 -18.67 -6.19 20.87
N GLN A 154 -18.26 -5.81 22.09
CA GLN A 154 -18.73 -6.42 23.34
C GLN A 154 -20.25 -6.29 23.57
N GLU A 155 -20.90 -5.31 22.92
CA GLU A 155 -22.35 -5.16 22.97
C GLU A 155 -23.10 -6.35 22.33
N TRP A 156 -22.49 -7.08 21.38
CA TRP A 156 -23.15 -8.14 20.60
C TRP A 156 -22.35 -9.46 20.47
N ILE A 157 -21.05 -9.44 20.74
CA ILE A 157 -20.17 -10.63 20.84
C ILE A 157 -19.86 -10.91 22.32
N SER A 158 -20.02 -12.16 22.74
CA SER A 158 -19.60 -12.65 24.06
C SER A 158 -19.01 -14.05 23.95
N VAL A 159 -18.15 -14.45 24.89
CA VAL A 159 -17.33 -15.68 24.76
C VAL A 159 -17.18 -16.37 26.11
N THR A 160 -17.28 -17.71 26.10
CA THR A 160 -17.11 -18.56 27.29
C THR A 160 -16.42 -19.90 26.93
N PRO A 161 -15.37 -20.33 27.65
CA PRO A 161 -14.57 -19.56 28.63
C PRO A 161 -13.75 -18.44 27.97
N GLN A 162 -13.37 -17.42 28.74
CA GLN A 162 -12.58 -16.28 28.26
C GLN A 162 -11.06 -16.47 28.40
N ASP A 163 -10.60 -17.43 29.21
CA ASP A 163 -9.19 -17.81 29.31
C ASP A 163 -9.03 -19.31 29.54
N GLY A 164 -7.81 -19.82 29.32
CA GLY A 164 -7.48 -21.23 29.51
C GLY A 164 -5.99 -21.49 29.48
N LYS A 165 -5.58 -22.71 29.85
CA LYS A 165 -4.16 -23.11 30.01
C LYS A 165 -3.65 -24.06 28.92
N SER A 166 -4.50 -24.41 27.96
CA SER A 166 -4.24 -25.39 26.91
C SER A 166 -5.28 -25.29 25.80
N SER A 167 -5.05 -25.99 24.69
CA SER A 167 -6.02 -26.19 23.60
C SER A 167 -7.43 -26.48 24.11
N THR A 168 -8.42 -25.69 23.71
CA THR A 168 -9.79 -25.65 24.27
C THR A 168 -10.80 -25.29 23.17
N GLU A 169 -11.99 -25.88 23.19
CA GLU A 169 -13.13 -25.36 22.41
C GLU A 169 -13.91 -24.34 23.25
N ILE A 170 -14.06 -23.13 22.72
CA ILE A 170 -14.86 -22.06 23.33
C ILE A 170 -16.17 -21.87 22.56
N THR A 171 -17.16 -21.31 23.26
CA THR A 171 -18.43 -20.91 22.66
C THR A 171 -18.46 -19.40 22.49
N VAL A 172 -18.73 -18.95 21.26
CA VAL A 172 -18.84 -17.54 20.88
C VAL A 172 -20.33 -17.23 20.69
N ALA A 173 -20.92 -16.55 21.67
CA ALA A 173 -22.35 -16.24 21.72
C ALA A 173 -22.62 -14.88 21.07
N ILE A 174 -23.39 -14.90 19.98
CA ILE A 174 -23.70 -13.76 19.12
C ILE A 174 -25.15 -13.33 19.31
N LYS A 175 -25.38 -12.10 19.76
CA LYS A 175 -26.73 -11.54 19.95
C LYS A 175 -27.44 -11.30 18.61
N PRO A 176 -28.79 -11.24 18.58
CA PRO A 176 -29.54 -10.87 17.39
C PRO A 176 -29.06 -9.55 16.77
N ASN A 177 -29.12 -9.47 15.45
CA ASN A 177 -28.91 -8.27 14.65
C ASN A 177 -30.25 -7.78 14.09
N LYS A 178 -30.56 -6.50 14.34
CA LYS A 178 -31.75 -5.81 13.80
C LYS A 178 -31.38 -4.65 12.86
N GLY A 179 -30.08 -4.42 12.66
CA GLY A 179 -29.54 -3.50 11.67
C GLY A 179 -28.98 -4.28 10.48
N TYR A 180 -28.22 -3.57 9.65
CA TYR A 180 -27.49 -4.15 8.52
C TYR A 180 -26.46 -5.22 8.92
N VAL A 181 -26.03 -6.01 7.94
CA VAL A 181 -24.99 -7.04 8.09
C VAL A 181 -23.73 -6.41 8.70
N ARG A 182 -23.24 -7.00 9.78
CA ARG A 182 -22.16 -6.43 10.61
C ARG A 182 -20.98 -7.38 10.74
N GLN A 183 -19.80 -6.81 10.90
CA GLN A 183 -18.56 -7.53 11.20
C GLN A 183 -18.05 -7.08 12.56
N GLY A 184 -17.43 -7.99 13.30
CA GLY A 184 -16.64 -7.71 14.48
C GLY A 184 -15.49 -8.71 14.62
N PHE A 185 -14.64 -8.46 15.61
CA PHE A 185 -13.42 -9.24 15.82
C PHE A 185 -13.29 -9.63 17.29
N LEU A 186 -12.62 -10.76 17.52
CA LEU A 186 -12.00 -11.09 18.80
C LEU A 186 -10.54 -11.47 18.57
N TYR A 187 -9.72 -11.33 19.61
CA TYR A 187 -8.31 -11.70 19.61
C TYR A 187 -8.09 -12.81 20.62
N VAL A 188 -7.61 -13.97 20.17
CA VAL A 188 -7.06 -15.00 21.06
C VAL A 188 -5.59 -14.64 21.30
N ASN A 189 -5.22 -14.37 22.55
CA ASN A 189 -3.87 -13.93 22.91
C ASN A 189 -3.17 -14.99 23.75
N THR A 190 -1.85 -15.08 23.61
CA THR A 190 -0.93 -15.75 24.54
C THR A 190 0.11 -14.73 25.03
N GLU A 191 1.12 -15.16 25.79
CA GLU A 191 2.16 -14.25 26.31
C GLU A 191 3.03 -13.55 25.24
N SER A 192 3.03 -14.02 23.98
CA SER A 192 3.72 -13.36 22.85
C SER A 192 2.85 -13.17 21.61
N LYS A 193 1.92 -14.08 21.31
CA LYS A 193 1.14 -14.09 20.07
C LYS A 193 -0.28 -13.54 20.28
N SER A 194 -0.78 -12.78 19.31
CA SER A 194 -2.19 -12.43 19.21
C SER A 194 -2.77 -12.96 17.89
N LEU A 195 -3.99 -13.45 17.94
CA LEU A 195 -4.66 -14.11 16.82
C LEU A 195 -6.05 -13.54 16.62
N GLU A 196 -6.19 -12.70 15.60
CA GLU A 196 -7.49 -12.17 15.17
C GLU A 196 -8.38 -13.30 14.62
N ILE A 197 -9.65 -13.23 15.00
CA ILE A 197 -10.74 -14.10 14.54
C ILE A 197 -11.88 -13.19 14.08
N GLU A 198 -12.24 -13.31 12.81
CA GLU A 198 -13.29 -12.50 12.20
C GLU A 198 -14.67 -13.11 12.47
N ILE A 199 -15.64 -12.28 12.84
CA ILE A 199 -17.02 -12.67 13.12
C ILE A 199 -17.94 -11.80 12.25
N ASN A 200 -18.55 -12.40 11.23
CA ASN A 200 -19.57 -11.79 10.40
C ASN A 200 -20.96 -12.21 10.90
N GLN A 201 -21.91 -11.28 10.90
CA GLN A 201 -23.31 -11.57 11.21
C GLN A 201 -24.23 -11.00 10.13
N ALA A 202 -25.08 -11.88 9.58
CA ALA A 202 -26.09 -11.56 8.59
C ALA A 202 -27.15 -10.56 9.11
N SER A 203 -28.01 -10.13 8.20
CA SER A 203 -29.08 -9.16 8.42
C SER A 203 -30.32 -9.59 7.62
N ASP A 204 -31.50 -9.38 8.20
CA ASP A 204 -32.77 -9.54 7.51
C ASP A 204 -33.12 -8.32 6.63
N ILE A 205 -32.41 -7.19 6.82
CA ILE A 205 -32.45 -6.02 5.94
C ILE A 205 -31.46 -6.25 4.77
N PRO A 206 -31.89 -6.14 3.49
CA PRO A 206 -31.04 -6.40 2.35
C PRO A 206 -30.03 -5.28 2.07
N SER A 207 -28.91 -5.67 1.46
CA SER A 207 -27.94 -4.78 0.83
C SER A 207 -28.45 -4.24 -0.52
N ILE A 208 -27.84 -3.16 -1.00
CA ILE A 208 -28.02 -2.59 -2.34
C ILE A 208 -27.44 -3.59 -3.35
N PRO A 209 -28.23 -4.17 -4.28
CA PRO A 209 -27.79 -5.31 -5.09
C PRO A 209 -26.50 -5.08 -5.89
N ASP A 210 -25.71 -6.15 -6.05
CA ASP A 210 -24.58 -6.15 -7.00
C ASP A 210 -25.09 -5.91 -8.43
N GLY A 211 -24.45 -4.98 -9.14
CA GLY A 211 -24.89 -4.50 -10.44
C GLY A 211 -26.03 -3.48 -10.40
N GLU A 212 -26.49 -3.00 -9.23
CA GLU A 212 -27.55 -1.98 -9.20
C GLU A 212 -27.06 -0.63 -9.75
N ILE A 213 -27.74 -0.15 -10.80
CA ILE A 213 -27.48 1.11 -11.49
C ILE A 213 -28.50 2.15 -10.99
N LYS A 214 -28.02 3.24 -10.38
CA LYS A 214 -28.86 4.33 -9.84
C LYS A 214 -28.42 5.67 -10.43
N VAL A 215 -29.29 6.30 -11.22
CA VAL A 215 -29.05 7.69 -11.68
C VAL A 215 -29.28 8.61 -10.49
N LEU A 216 -28.22 9.29 -10.05
CA LEU A 216 -28.23 10.23 -8.92
C LEU A 216 -28.71 11.60 -9.36
N LYS A 217 -28.34 12.00 -10.59
CA LYS A 217 -28.65 13.29 -11.21
C LYS A 217 -28.68 13.14 -12.73
N THR A 218 -29.59 13.84 -13.38
CA THR A 218 -29.67 13.98 -14.84
C THR A 218 -29.35 15.41 -15.26
N ASN A 219 -28.84 15.59 -16.47
CA ASN A 219 -28.58 16.91 -17.06
C ASN A 219 -29.89 17.58 -17.50
N THR A 220 -30.02 18.89 -17.25
CA THR A 220 -31.09 19.76 -17.75
C THR A 220 -30.64 20.57 -18.97
N LYS A 221 -29.33 20.62 -19.24
CA LYS A 221 -28.72 21.30 -20.39
C LYS A 221 -27.81 20.35 -21.19
N GLY A 222 -27.57 20.71 -22.44
CA GLY A 222 -26.89 19.84 -23.42
C GLY A 222 -27.83 18.87 -24.13
N LYS A 223 -27.48 18.49 -25.37
CA LYS A 223 -28.18 17.44 -26.13
C LYS A 223 -27.76 16.04 -25.65
N TYR A 224 -26.51 15.91 -25.25
CA TYR A 224 -25.95 14.69 -24.67
C TYR A 224 -25.47 14.98 -23.24
N PRO A 225 -25.55 14.00 -22.31
CA PRO A 225 -25.06 14.18 -20.95
C PRO A 225 -23.53 14.23 -20.92
N ASN A 226 -22.98 15.08 -20.05
CA ASN A 226 -21.67 14.79 -19.48
C ASN A 226 -21.87 13.72 -18.40
N GLU A 227 -21.81 12.44 -18.79
CA GLU A 227 -22.01 11.32 -17.85
C GLU A 227 -20.73 11.07 -17.04
N ILE A 228 -20.90 11.07 -15.72
CA ILE A 228 -19.93 10.63 -14.72
C ILE A 228 -20.45 9.32 -14.12
N ILE A 229 -19.64 8.26 -14.15
CA ILE A 229 -19.96 6.99 -13.48
C ILE A 229 -19.20 6.96 -12.15
N ILE A 230 -19.91 6.78 -11.03
CA ILE A 230 -19.30 6.55 -9.72
C ILE A 230 -19.47 5.08 -9.35
N VAL A 231 -18.37 4.41 -9.04
CA VAL A 231 -18.30 2.98 -8.71
C VAL A 231 -17.23 2.75 -7.63
N GLY A 232 -17.36 1.71 -6.82
CA GLY A 232 -16.47 1.45 -5.69
C GLY A 232 -15.53 0.25 -5.88
N ASP A 233 -14.35 0.33 -5.27
CA ASP A 233 -13.51 -0.85 -4.96
C ASP A 233 -13.27 -0.99 -3.44
N GLY A 234 -13.17 -2.23 -2.96
CA GLY A 234 -13.05 -2.54 -1.53
C GLY A 234 -14.33 -2.31 -0.72
N PHE A 235 -15.48 -2.14 -1.39
CA PHE A 235 -16.81 -2.11 -0.74
C PHE A 235 -17.42 -3.51 -0.80
N SER A 236 -17.57 -4.15 0.35
CA SER A 236 -18.25 -5.43 0.49
C SER A 236 -19.76 -5.24 0.66
N ALA A 237 -20.55 -6.31 0.60
CA ALA A 237 -22.02 -6.23 0.66
C ALA A 237 -22.58 -5.50 1.92
N ARG A 238 -21.82 -5.46 3.03
CA ARG A 238 -22.17 -4.68 4.24
C ARG A 238 -21.92 -3.18 4.13
N ASP A 239 -21.02 -2.77 3.24
CA ASP A 239 -20.66 -1.38 3.00
C ASP A 239 -21.66 -0.76 2.00
N CYS A 240 -22.15 -1.59 1.08
CA CYS A 240 -23.22 -1.34 0.11
C CYS A 240 -24.63 -1.56 0.69
N VAL A 241 -24.99 -0.84 1.75
CA VAL A 241 -26.34 -0.86 2.36
C VAL A 241 -27.04 0.51 2.26
N PRO A 242 -28.39 0.59 2.26
CA PRO A 242 -29.08 1.87 2.13
C PRO A 242 -28.74 2.85 3.27
N GLY A 243 -28.27 4.05 2.91
CA GLY A 243 -27.70 5.02 3.86
C GLY A 243 -26.34 4.63 4.46
N GLY A 244 -25.71 3.56 3.97
CA GLY A 244 -24.40 3.08 4.41
C GLY A 244 -23.22 3.85 3.82
N ILE A 245 -22.01 3.43 4.21
CA ILE A 245 -20.75 4.09 3.82
C ILE A 245 -20.58 4.21 2.30
N PHE A 246 -21.01 3.22 1.50
CA PHE A 246 -20.95 3.33 0.05
C PHE A 246 -21.86 4.44 -0.49
N GLU A 247 -23.12 4.55 -0.04
CA GLU A 247 -24.00 5.65 -0.48
C GLU A 247 -23.47 7.02 -0.04
N HIS A 248 -22.95 7.12 1.19
CA HIS A 248 -22.37 8.35 1.70
C HIS A 248 -21.16 8.81 0.87
N ASN A 249 -20.20 7.90 0.63
CA ASN A 249 -19.01 8.21 -0.16
C ASN A 249 -19.35 8.51 -1.64
N VAL A 250 -20.36 7.86 -2.22
CA VAL A 250 -20.85 8.16 -3.58
C VAL A 250 -21.50 9.54 -3.65
N GLN A 251 -22.30 9.92 -2.65
CA GLN A 251 -22.92 11.24 -2.58
C GLN A 251 -21.87 12.34 -2.41
N GLU A 252 -20.91 12.15 -1.49
CA GLU A 252 -19.82 13.09 -1.24
C GLU A 252 -18.92 13.27 -2.49
N ALA A 253 -18.63 12.19 -3.23
CA ALA A 253 -17.90 12.27 -4.50
C ALA A 253 -18.65 13.09 -5.57
N MET A 254 -19.97 12.95 -5.67
CA MET A 254 -20.80 13.75 -6.57
C MET A 254 -20.86 15.22 -6.14
N GLU A 255 -20.97 15.49 -4.83
CA GLU A 255 -21.03 16.85 -4.28
C GLU A 255 -19.68 17.57 -4.45
N ALA A 256 -18.56 16.93 -4.08
CA ALA A 256 -17.22 17.49 -4.23
C ALA A 256 -16.86 17.77 -5.70
N PHE A 257 -17.22 16.89 -6.64
CA PHE A 257 -17.01 17.17 -8.06
C PHE A 257 -17.75 18.45 -8.53
N MET A 258 -18.87 18.79 -7.88
CA MET A 258 -19.75 19.89 -8.25
C MET A 258 -19.61 21.17 -7.40
N ASP A 259 -18.80 21.19 -6.33
CA ASP A 259 -18.71 22.34 -5.41
C ASP A 259 -17.73 23.44 -5.86
N ILE A 260 -16.84 23.10 -6.80
CA ILE A 260 -15.72 23.88 -7.34
C ILE A 260 -16.03 24.43 -8.76
N GLU A 261 -15.51 25.60 -9.10
CA GLU A 261 -15.72 26.21 -10.43
C GLU A 261 -14.74 25.68 -11.49
N PRO A 262 -15.18 25.34 -12.71
CA PRO A 262 -16.46 25.74 -13.31
C PRO A 262 -17.58 24.70 -13.16
N TYR A 263 -17.33 23.54 -12.54
CA TYR A 263 -18.35 22.49 -12.39
C TYR A 263 -19.59 22.99 -11.67
N LYS A 264 -19.42 23.83 -10.64
CA LYS A 264 -20.47 24.51 -9.90
C LYS A 264 -21.37 25.41 -10.77
N SER A 265 -20.81 26.25 -11.64
CA SER A 265 -21.60 27.07 -12.58
C SER A 265 -22.25 26.25 -13.71
N TYR A 266 -21.79 25.02 -13.97
CA TYR A 266 -22.24 24.19 -15.10
C TYR A 266 -22.88 22.84 -14.69
N GLN A 267 -23.27 22.66 -13.42
CA GLN A 267 -23.87 21.41 -12.87
C GLN A 267 -25.06 20.88 -13.69
N GLU A 268 -25.79 21.75 -14.38
CA GLU A 268 -26.91 21.41 -15.26
C GLU A 268 -26.55 20.55 -16.48
N TYR A 269 -25.27 20.51 -16.88
CA TYR A 269 -24.80 19.72 -18.04
C TYR A 269 -24.39 18.28 -17.67
N PHE A 270 -24.39 17.93 -16.39
CA PHE A 270 -23.90 16.65 -15.87
C PHE A 270 -25.01 15.65 -15.55
N LYS A 271 -24.74 14.39 -15.87
CA LYS A 271 -25.47 13.22 -15.39
C LYS A 271 -24.54 12.42 -14.48
N PHE A 272 -25.00 12.04 -13.29
CA PHE A 272 -24.25 11.16 -12.39
C PHE A 272 -24.98 9.83 -12.26
N THR A 273 -24.25 8.74 -12.53
CA THR A 273 -24.74 7.37 -12.44
C THR A 273 -23.89 6.60 -11.44
N ARG A 274 -24.51 6.09 -10.36
CA ARG A 274 -23.88 5.08 -9.51
C ARG A 274 -23.98 3.72 -10.18
N LEU A 275 -22.89 2.96 -10.17
CA LEU A 275 -22.89 1.51 -10.33
C LEU A 275 -22.45 0.87 -9.00
N THR A 276 -23.28 -0.02 -8.45
CA THR A 276 -22.97 -0.78 -7.24
C THR A 276 -22.27 -2.08 -7.61
N LEU A 277 -21.10 -2.37 -7.05
CA LEU A 277 -20.39 -3.65 -7.20
C LEU A 277 -19.85 -4.11 -5.86
N TYR A 278 -19.86 -5.42 -5.61
CA TYR A 278 -19.32 -6.02 -4.38
C TYR A 278 -17.87 -6.49 -4.55
N SER A 279 -17.03 -6.15 -3.58
CA SER A 279 -15.78 -6.86 -3.26
C SER A 279 -16.04 -8.02 -2.28
N GLU A 280 -15.18 -9.05 -2.30
CA GLU A 280 -15.22 -10.11 -1.26
C GLU A 280 -14.80 -9.52 0.10
N ASP A 281 -13.72 -8.74 0.08
CA ASP A 281 -13.22 -8.01 1.23
C ASP A 281 -13.77 -6.57 1.33
N SER A 282 -13.86 -6.08 2.57
CA SER A 282 -13.89 -4.62 2.83
C SER A 282 -12.47 -4.09 3.02
N GLY A 283 -12.17 -2.94 2.44
CA GLY A 283 -10.84 -2.35 2.33
C GLY A 283 -10.10 -2.77 1.05
N ILE A 284 -9.12 -1.97 0.64
CA ILE A 284 -8.24 -2.26 -0.52
C ILE A 284 -6.86 -2.75 -0.05
N SER A 285 -6.03 -3.25 -0.97
CA SER A 285 -4.71 -3.80 -0.61
C SER A 285 -3.71 -2.70 -0.21
N GLU A 286 -2.89 -2.99 0.81
CA GLU A 286 -1.74 -2.19 1.23
C GLU A 286 -0.47 -3.05 1.11
N LYS A 287 0.09 -3.18 -0.11
CA LYS A 287 1.26 -4.03 -0.35
C LYS A 287 2.50 -3.55 0.40
N ASP A 288 2.63 -2.23 0.59
CA ASP A 288 3.63 -1.57 1.42
C ASP A 288 3.58 -1.98 2.90
N LYS A 289 2.43 -2.53 3.35
CA LYS A 289 2.20 -3.03 4.72
C LYS A 289 1.88 -4.54 4.72
N HIS A 290 2.16 -5.23 3.62
CA HIS A 290 1.88 -6.65 3.39
C HIS A 290 0.41 -7.08 3.62
N LYS A 291 -0.56 -6.16 3.51
CA LYS A 291 -1.99 -6.48 3.60
C LYS A 291 -2.55 -6.71 2.20
N ILE A 292 -3.05 -7.91 1.94
CA ILE A 292 -3.73 -8.25 0.69
C ILE A 292 -5.23 -8.32 0.94
N LYS A 293 -6.00 -7.77 0.01
CA LYS A 293 -7.46 -7.68 0.02
C LYS A 293 -8.02 -8.11 -1.34
N LYS A 294 -9.04 -8.96 -1.33
CA LYS A 294 -9.72 -9.43 -2.54
C LYS A 294 -10.84 -8.47 -2.94
N THR A 295 -10.53 -7.57 -3.85
CA THR A 295 -11.47 -6.54 -4.31
C THR A 295 -11.81 -6.70 -5.79
N ILE A 296 -12.97 -6.17 -6.20
CA ILE A 296 -13.52 -6.40 -7.54
C ILE A 296 -12.67 -5.79 -8.66
N PHE A 297 -11.93 -4.71 -8.37
CA PHE A 297 -10.96 -4.09 -9.28
C PHE A 297 -9.49 -4.29 -8.88
N ASN A 298 -9.21 -5.00 -7.78
CA ASN A 298 -7.86 -5.26 -7.26
C ASN A 298 -7.01 -3.98 -7.12
N THR A 299 -7.58 -2.92 -6.53
CA THR A 299 -6.81 -1.70 -6.23
C THR A 299 -5.85 -1.91 -5.06
N GLU A 300 -4.68 -1.28 -5.17
CA GLU A 300 -3.59 -1.44 -4.21
C GLU A 300 -2.78 -0.16 -4.02
N PHE A 301 -2.43 0.14 -2.77
CA PHE A 301 -1.25 0.93 -2.47
C PHE A 301 0.00 0.06 -2.63
N TYR A 302 1.00 0.56 -3.36
CA TYR A 302 2.30 -0.10 -3.53
C TYR A 302 3.48 0.72 -2.97
N ASP A 303 3.22 1.98 -2.58
CA ASP A 303 4.14 2.87 -1.85
C ASP A 303 3.30 3.81 -0.93
N GLU A 304 3.93 4.73 -0.20
CA GLU A 304 3.32 5.59 0.83
C GLU A 304 2.02 6.29 0.37
N SER A 305 2.04 6.95 -0.80
CA SER A 305 0.88 7.58 -1.46
C SER A 305 0.50 6.92 -2.79
N ALA A 306 1.36 6.11 -3.39
CA ALA A 306 1.13 5.60 -4.74
C ALA A 306 0.12 4.44 -4.75
N ILE A 307 -1.00 4.67 -5.43
CA ILE A 307 -2.11 3.73 -5.62
C ILE A 307 -2.24 3.35 -7.11
N ARG A 308 -2.73 2.15 -7.40
CA ARG A 308 -3.07 1.69 -8.75
C ARG A 308 -4.15 0.61 -8.75
N ILE A 309 -4.61 0.24 -9.94
CA ILE A 309 -5.17 -1.11 -10.19
C ILE A 309 -3.99 -2.08 -10.34
N SER A 310 -4.02 -3.25 -9.69
CA SER A 310 -2.91 -4.22 -9.73
C SER A 310 -2.54 -4.62 -11.16
N GLY A 311 -1.26 -4.45 -11.52
CA GLY A 311 -0.75 -4.68 -12.87
C GLY A 311 -1.13 -3.60 -13.89
N ASP A 312 -1.61 -2.44 -13.41
CA ASP A 312 -1.96 -1.24 -14.17
C ASP A 312 -3.02 -1.48 -15.26
N ASN A 313 -3.85 -2.51 -15.02
CA ASN A 313 -4.86 -3.04 -15.93
C ASN A 313 -6.23 -2.37 -15.72
N ALA A 314 -6.28 -1.05 -15.85
CA ALA A 314 -7.53 -0.30 -15.81
C ALA A 314 -8.51 -0.69 -16.92
N ASP A 315 -8.03 -1.30 -18.02
CA ASP A 315 -8.88 -1.63 -19.18
C ASP A 315 -9.88 -2.74 -18.84
N ASN A 316 -9.48 -3.71 -18.02
CA ASN A 316 -10.38 -4.70 -17.46
C ASN A 316 -11.45 -4.08 -16.55
N ALA A 317 -11.12 -3.02 -15.79
CA ALA A 317 -12.09 -2.31 -14.98
C ALA A 317 -13.13 -1.60 -15.86
N VAL A 318 -12.70 -0.89 -16.91
CA VAL A 318 -13.62 -0.24 -17.88
C VAL A 318 -14.50 -1.27 -18.58
N ARG A 319 -13.97 -2.43 -18.96
CA ARG A 319 -14.74 -3.53 -19.58
C ARG A 319 -15.81 -4.09 -18.64
N LEU A 320 -15.46 -4.39 -17.38
CA LEU A 320 -16.41 -4.87 -16.37
C LEU A 320 -17.51 -3.83 -16.08
N ILE A 321 -17.15 -2.55 -16.02
CA ILE A 321 -18.11 -1.45 -15.83
C ILE A 321 -19.04 -1.34 -17.05
N ALA A 322 -18.53 -1.47 -18.28
CA ALA A 322 -19.34 -1.49 -19.49
C ALA A 322 -20.34 -2.67 -19.48
N GLU A 323 -19.84 -3.89 -19.22
CA GLU A 323 -20.64 -5.11 -19.11
C GLU A 323 -21.78 -4.97 -18.09
N LYS A 324 -21.45 -4.55 -16.85
CA LYS A 324 -22.43 -4.35 -15.78
C LYS A 324 -23.44 -3.23 -16.08
N LEU A 325 -23.08 -2.26 -16.92
CA LEU A 325 -23.99 -1.22 -17.44
C LEU A 325 -24.83 -1.68 -18.64
N ASN A 326 -24.66 -2.92 -19.12
CA ASN A 326 -25.21 -3.44 -20.39
C ASN A 326 -24.81 -2.57 -21.60
N ARG A 327 -23.53 -2.17 -21.65
CA ARG A 327 -22.92 -1.37 -22.72
C ARG A 327 -21.66 -2.06 -23.27
N SER A 328 -21.27 -1.71 -24.49
CA SER A 328 -19.90 -1.97 -24.97
C SER A 328 -18.91 -0.92 -24.45
N ARG A 329 -17.60 -1.22 -24.49
CA ARG A 329 -16.53 -0.23 -24.24
C ARG A 329 -16.68 1.00 -25.16
N GLU A 330 -17.05 0.78 -26.43
CA GLU A 330 -17.29 1.85 -27.40
C GLU A 330 -18.35 2.85 -26.93
N GLN A 331 -19.40 2.38 -26.26
CA GLN A 331 -20.45 3.22 -25.67
C GLN A 331 -20.03 3.93 -24.37
N LEU A 332 -18.77 3.77 -23.93
CA LEU A 332 -18.15 4.57 -22.88
C LEU A 332 -17.16 5.62 -23.41
N LYS A 333 -16.84 5.68 -24.72
CA LYS A 333 -15.92 6.69 -25.28
C LYS A 333 -16.30 8.10 -24.79
N ASN A 334 -15.33 8.86 -24.28
CA ASN A 334 -15.47 10.17 -23.61
C ASN A 334 -16.17 10.21 -22.22
N THR A 335 -16.43 9.07 -21.58
CA THR A 335 -17.04 8.98 -20.24
C THR A 335 -15.97 9.01 -19.13
N SER A 336 -16.22 9.78 -18.08
CA SER A 336 -15.33 9.84 -16.91
C SER A 336 -15.84 8.91 -15.80
N ILE A 337 -14.96 8.04 -15.28
CA ILE A 337 -15.26 7.08 -14.22
C ILE A 337 -14.52 7.52 -12.94
N ILE A 338 -15.26 7.64 -11.84
CA ILE A 338 -14.72 7.83 -10.49
C ILE A 338 -14.77 6.48 -9.78
N LEU A 339 -13.60 5.87 -9.61
CA LEU A 339 -13.41 4.65 -8.84
C LEU A 339 -13.08 5.03 -7.39
N ILE A 340 -14.10 5.10 -6.54
CA ILE A 340 -13.90 5.42 -5.13
C ILE A 340 -13.32 4.19 -4.41
N CYS A 341 -12.27 4.36 -3.62
CA CYS A 341 -11.56 3.25 -2.98
C CYS A 341 -11.79 3.28 -1.46
N ASN A 342 -12.35 2.21 -0.89
CA ASN A 342 -12.77 2.14 0.52
C ASN A 342 -11.59 2.07 1.51
N ILE A 343 -10.92 3.20 1.74
CA ILE A 343 -9.77 3.28 2.66
C ILE A 343 -9.56 4.72 3.15
N ASP A 344 -9.30 4.88 4.45
CA ASP A 344 -8.82 6.14 5.03
C ASP A 344 -7.30 6.27 4.84
N ARG A 345 -6.90 6.53 3.60
CA ARG A 345 -5.49 6.74 3.22
C ARG A 345 -5.41 7.68 2.03
N TYR A 346 -4.55 8.69 2.12
CA TYR A 346 -4.26 9.58 0.99
C TYR A 346 -3.42 8.87 -0.07
N GLY A 347 -3.85 9.03 -1.31
CA GLY A 347 -3.20 8.66 -2.56
C GLY A 347 -4.16 8.98 -3.70
N GLY A 348 -3.69 8.96 -4.94
CA GLY A 348 -4.52 9.17 -6.12
C GLY A 348 -3.80 8.70 -7.38
N VAL A 349 -4.57 8.37 -8.41
CA VAL A 349 -4.09 8.27 -9.79
C VAL A 349 -5.26 8.31 -10.76
N CYS A 350 -5.08 8.94 -11.92
CA CYS A 350 -6.01 8.84 -13.03
C CYS A 350 -5.42 8.01 -14.18
N TYR A 351 -6.19 7.08 -14.72
CA TYR A 351 -5.91 6.39 -15.98
C TYR A 351 -6.59 7.13 -17.12
N LEU A 352 -5.83 7.53 -18.13
CA LEU A 352 -6.29 8.40 -19.23
C LEU A 352 -6.15 7.68 -20.58
N TYR A 353 -7.27 7.51 -21.28
CA TYR A 353 -7.32 6.84 -22.57
C TYR A 353 -7.45 7.81 -23.74
N SER A 354 -6.86 7.45 -24.88
CA SER A 354 -6.91 8.26 -26.10
C SER A 354 -8.29 8.32 -26.77
N ASP A 355 -9.25 7.52 -26.31
CA ASP A 355 -10.67 7.57 -26.70
C ASP A 355 -11.53 8.44 -25.75
N GLY A 356 -10.88 9.16 -24.84
CA GLY A 356 -11.50 10.06 -23.87
C GLY A 356 -12.12 9.37 -22.65
N VAL A 357 -12.03 8.05 -22.52
CA VAL A 357 -12.35 7.36 -21.27
C VAL A 357 -11.32 7.73 -20.20
N THR A 358 -11.76 7.91 -18.97
CA THR A 358 -10.86 8.11 -17.83
C THR A 358 -11.32 7.31 -16.61
N VAL A 359 -10.37 6.88 -15.76
CA VAL A 359 -10.65 6.20 -14.49
C VAL A 359 -9.82 6.86 -13.38
N ALA A 360 -10.45 7.70 -12.57
CA ALA A 360 -9.85 8.34 -11.41
C ALA A 360 -10.00 7.45 -10.17
N LEU A 361 -8.89 7.03 -9.57
CA LEU A 361 -8.88 6.30 -8.30
C LEU A 361 -8.86 7.31 -7.15
N CYS A 362 -9.97 7.37 -6.41
CA CYS A 362 -10.16 8.31 -5.31
C CYS A 362 -10.36 7.56 -3.98
N PRO A 363 -9.28 7.26 -3.25
CA PRO A 363 -9.34 6.84 -1.84
C PRO A 363 -10.21 7.76 -0.99
N THR A 364 -11.05 7.15 -0.15
CA THR A 364 -11.99 7.86 0.74
C THR A 364 -11.29 8.44 1.98
N SER A 365 -10.19 9.15 1.75
CA SER A 365 -9.30 9.72 2.76
C SER A 365 -10.04 10.71 3.67
N ARG A 366 -9.97 10.46 4.97
CA ARG A 366 -10.52 11.31 6.04
C ARG A 366 -9.42 12.11 6.74
N ASN A 367 -8.21 12.12 6.18
CA ASN A 367 -7.04 12.81 6.70
C ASN A 367 -7.17 14.34 6.61
N LYS A 368 -7.61 14.95 7.72
CA LYS A 368 -7.68 16.42 7.90
C LYS A 368 -6.42 17.03 8.51
N LYS A 369 -5.30 16.29 8.62
CA LYS A 369 -4.04 16.79 9.22
C LYS A 369 -3.23 17.67 8.28
N HIS A 370 -3.34 17.45 6.98
CA HIS A 370 -2.76 18.30 5.93
C HIS A 370 -3.87 18.73 4.99
N ARG A 371 -3.81 19.95 4.45
CA ARG A 371 -4.75 20.35 3.40
C ARG A 371 -4.41 19.63 2.10
N GLY A 372 -5.43 19.49 1.23
CA GLY A 372 -5.30 18.74 -0.01
C GLY A 372 -5.26 17.21 0.16
N ALA A 373 -5.37 16.69 1.39
CA ALA A 373 -5.20 15.27 1.69
C ALA A 373 -6.51 14.50 1.97
N ASP A 374 -7.67 15.17 1.89
CA ASP A 374 -8.99 14.57 2.07
C ASP A 374 -9.64 14.12 0.75
N PHE A 375 -10.73 13.36 0.86
CA PHE A 375 -11.43 12.77 -0.27
C PHE A 375 -11.99 13.79 -1.26
N ALA A 376 -12.51 14.94 -0.81
CA ALA A 376 -13.00 16.00 -1.69
C ALA A 376 -11.86 16.61 -2.52
N SER A 377 -10.71 16.86 -1.87
CA SER A 377 -9.48 17.33 -2.51
C SER A 377 -8.99 16.36 -3.61
N LEU A 378 -9.05 15.04 -3.35
CA LEU A 378 -8.71 14.00 -4.33
C LEU A 378 -9.71 13.94 -5.49
N ILE A 379 -11.01 14.12 -5.23
CA ILE A 379 -12.05 14.23 -6.27
C ILE A 379 -11.80 15.45 -7.18
N HIS A 380 -11.37 16.58 -6.62
CA HIS A 380 -11.01 17.77 -7.43
C HIS A 380 -9.82 17.49 -8.35
N HIS A 381 -8.74 16.90 -7.84
CA HIS A 381 -7.53 16.65 -8.64
C HIS A 381 -7.69 15.51 -9.64
N GLU A 382 -8.03 14.30 -9.17
CA GLU A 382 -8.05 13.08 -9.97
C GLU A 382 -9.26 13.03 -10.92
N ALA A 383 -10.47 13.22 -10.38
CA ALA A 383 -11.69 13.09 -11.17
C ALA A 383 -12.02 14.37 -11.94
N GLY A 384 -11.94 15.53 -11.28
CA GLY A 384 -12.21 16.82 -11.90
C GLY A 384 -11.06 17.32 -12.78
N GLY A 385 -9.81 17.20 -12.35
CA GLY A 385 -8.64 17.69 -13.07
C GLY A 385 -8.22 16.78 -14.21
N HIS A 386 -7.63 15.63 -13.91
CA HIS A 386 -7.24 14.67 -14.93
C HIS A 386 -8.47 14.04 -15.62
N GLY A 387 -9.42 13.53 -14.83
CA GLY A 387 -10.50 12.67 -15.30
C GLY A 387 -11.52 13.35 -16.22
N PHE A 388 -11.86 14.62 -16.00
CA PHE A 388 -12.79 15.35 -16.86
C PHE A 388 -12.15 16.57 -17.54
N GLY A 389 -11.33 17.35 -16.82
CA GLY A 389 -10.62 18.50 -17.39
C GLY A 389 -9.45 18.14 -18.31
N TRP A 390 -9.04 16.87 -18.35
CA TRP A 390 -7.91 16.35 -19.14
C TRP A 390 -6.60 17.12 -18.87
N LEU A 391 -6.41 17.56 -17.63
CA LEU A 391 -5.31 18.41 -17.20
C LEU A 391 -4.03 17.60 -16.93
N CYS A 392 -2.88 18.28 -17.03
CA CYS A 392 -1.57 17.77 -16.60
C CYS A 392 -1.23 18.27 -15.19
N ASP A 393 -0.25 17.64 -14.54
CA ASP A 393 0.33 18.11 -13.30
C ASP A 393 1.15 19.38 -13.49
N GLU A 394 1.05 20.28 -12.53
CA GLU A 394 1.76 21.56 -12.48
C GLU A 394 2.79 21.61 -11.34
N TYR A 395 2.81 20.62 -10.44
CA TYR A 395 3.82 20.51 -9.38
C TYR A 395 5.19 20.05 -9.91
N VAL A 396 6.20 20.14 -9.02
CA VAL A 396 7.60 19.86 -9.32
C VAL A 396 8.19 18.96 -8.24
N ASN A 397 8.34 17.68 -8.55
CA ASN A 397 8.94 16.68 -7.65
C ASN A 397 10.36 16.30 -8.10
N ASN A 398 10.65 16.35 -9.40
CA ASN A 398 11.99 16.22 -9.98
C ASN A 398 12.74 17.56 -9.89
N GLN A 399 13.01 18.01 -8.66
CA GLN A 399 13.64 19.30 -8.37
C GLN A 399 15.04 19.43 -8.99
N GLY A 400 15.29 20.55 -9.66
CA GLY A 400 16.53 20.83 -10.39
C GLY A 400 16.69 20.09 -11.72
N LEU A 401 15.73 19.27 -12.13
CA LEU A 401 15.79 18.48 -13.37
C LEU A 401 14.91 19.06 -14.49
N THR A 402 15.36 18.88 -15.72
CA THR A 402 14.62 19.22 -16.95
C THR A 402 13.75 18.07 -17.40
N LEU A 403 12.54 18.36 -17.90
CA LEU A 403 11.65 17.39 -18.55
C LEU A 403 12.40 16.63 -19.66
N PRO A 404 12.53 15.28 -19.57
CA PRO A 404 13.23 14.50 -20.58
C PRO A 404 12.51 14.56 -21.94
N GLU A 405 13.30 14.62 -23.02
CA GLU A 405 12.78 14.76 -24.39
C GLU A 405 11.79 13.64 -24.77
N LYS A 406 11.97 12.40 -24.26
CA LYS A 406 10.98 11.33 -24.42
C LYS A 406 9.62 11.69 -23.83
N ASN A 407 9.59 12.19 -22.60
CA ASN A 407 8.36 12.58 -21.92
C ASN A 407 7.73 13.83 -22.55
N LYS A 408 8.54 14.70 -23.17
CA LYS A 408 8.07 15.82 -24.00
C LYS A 408 7.41 15.35 -25.31
N GLN A 409 7.94 14.33 -25.98
CA GLN A 409 7.35 13.74 -27.19
C GLN A 409 6.06 12.96 -26.90
N GLU A 410 6.03 12.26 -25.76
CA GLU A 410 4.83 11.66 -25.19
C GLU A 410 3.78 12.75 -24.87
N PHE A 411 4.19 13.83 -24.18
CA PHE A 411 3.31 14.97 -23.89
C PHE A 411 2.69 15.55 -25.17
N GLN A 412 3.51 15.85 -26.17
CA GLN A 412 3.09 16.34 -27.49
C GLN A 412 2.27 15.34 -28.32
N THR A 413 2.16 14.09 -27.89
CA THR A 413 1.25 13.10 -28.49
C THR A 413 -0.13 13.20 -27.85
N TRP A 414 -0.20 13.34 -26.53
CA TRP A 414 -1.44 13.54 -25.77
C TRP A 414 -2.10 14.90 -25.99
N GLU A 415 -1.32 15.96 -26.28
CA GLU A 415 -1.86 17.25 -26.77
C GLU A 415 -2.79 17.10 -27.99
N LYS A 416 -2.49 16.16 -28.90
CA LYS A 416 -3.30 15.93 -30.12
C LYS A 416 -4.64 15.27 -29.80
N PHE A 417 -4.69 14.45 -28.75
CA PHE A 417 -5.96 13.92 -28.22
C PHE A 417 -6.77 14.97 -27.44
N GLY A 418 -6.20 16.14 -27.15
CA GLY A 418 -6.86 17.28 -26.50
C GLY A 418 -6.45 17.52 -25.04
N PHE A 419 -5.46 16.80 -24.54
CA PHE A 419 -5.03 16.86 -23.14
C PHE A 419 -4.07 18.03 -22.85
N TYR A 420 -3.92 18.34 -21.56
CA TYR A 420 -2.94 19.26 -20.96
C TYR A 420 -3.08 20.73 -21.39
N SER A 421 -4.30 21.25 -21.50
CA SER A 421 -4.51 22.67 -21.84
C SER A 421 -3.85 23.65 -20.84
N ASN A 422 -3.53 23.19 -19.63
CA ASN A 422 -2.92 23.91 -18.53
C ASN A 422 -1.38 23.83 -18.44
N VAL A 423 -0.71 23.07 -19.32
CA VAL A 423 0.77 22.98 -19.34
C VAL A 423 1.29 23.18 -20.76
N ASP A 424 2.45 23.80 -20.90
CA ASP A 424 3.14 24.04 -22.17
C ASP A 424 4.56 23.50 -22.12
N VAL A 425 5.09 23.02 -23.26
CA VAL A 425 6.47 22.49 -23.39
C VAL A 425 7.25 23.14 -24.54
N THR A 426 6.75 24.27 -25.07
CA THR A 426 7.29 24.93 -26.26
C THR A 426 8.45 25.88 -25.98
N GLY A 427 8.58 26.38 -24.75
CA GLY A 427 9.54 27.41 -24.37
C GLY A 427 9.25 28.78 -24.99
N ASN A 428 8.01 29.02 -25.45
CA ASN A 428 7.62 30.24 -26.14
C ASN A 428 6.34 30.83 -25.54
N LYS A 429 6.51 31.85 -24.68
CA LYS A 429 5.40 32.54 -23.98
C LYS A 429 4.27 32.96 -24.93
N GLN A 430 4.58 33.44 -26.13
CA GLN A 430 3.61 33.95 -27.10
C GLN A 430 2.81 32.83 -27.78
N LYS A 431 3.38 31.62 -27.92
CA LYS A 431 2.73 30.44 -28.47
C LYS A 431 2.05 29.54 -27.43
N ALA A 432 2.22 29.84 -26.14
CA ALA A 432 1.57 29.14 -25.04
C ALA A 432 0.04 29.03 -25.29
N LYS A 433 -0.55 27.89 -24.91
CA LYS A 433 -1.97 27.55 -25.14
C LYS A 433 -2.97 28.58 -24.59
N TRP A 434 -2.52 29.39 -23.63
CA TRP A 434 -3.28 30.38 -22.89
C TRP A 434 -2.83 31.83 -23.17
N SER A 435 -2.08 32.10 -24.24
CA SER A 435 -1.49 33.41 -24.48
C SER A 435 -2.50 34.54 -24.67
N HIS A 436 -3.75 34.20 -25.00
CA HIS A 436 -4.90 35.11 -25.00
C HIS A 436 -5.26 35.70 -23.63
N PHE A 437 -4.88 35.08 -22.50
CA PHE A 437 -5.20 35.60 -21.17
C PHE A 437 -4.29 36.74 -20.68
N TYR A 438 -3.07 36.90 -21.21
CA TYR A 438 -2.05 37.77 -20.58
C TYR A 438 -2.46 39.24 -20.39
N ASN A 439 -3.39 39.73 -21.19
CA ASN A 439 -3.86 41.12 -21.17
C ASN A 439 -5.33 41.27 -20.73
N LEU A 440 -5.97 40.21 -20.21
CA LEU A 440 -7.38 40.22 -19.87
C LEU A 440 -7.63 40.74 -18.44
N PRO A 441 -8.51 41.74 -18.24
CA PRO A 441 -8.82 42.27 -16.91
C PRO A 441 -9.33 41.21 -15.93
N GLY A 442 -8.65 41.13 -14.78
CA GLY A 442 -9.01 40.23 -13.67
C GLY A 442 -8.30 38.88 -13.69
N TYR A 443 -7.47 38.58 -14.68
CA TYR A 443 -6.66 37.35 -14.75
C TYR A 443 -5.22 37.57 -14.28
N SER A 444 -4.63 36.54 -13.66
CA SER A 444 -3.25 36.56 -13.11
C SER A 444 -2.31 35.61 -13.86
N VAL A 445 -2.68 35.27 -15.10
CA VAL A 445 -2.02 34.30 -15.97
C VAL A 445 -0.64 34.78 -16.43
N GLN A 446 0.33 33.88 -16.32
CA GLN A 446 1.75 34.07 -16.54
C GLN A 446 2.30 32.90 -17.38
N TYR A 447 3.62 32.76 -17.44
CA TYR A 447 4.30 31.65 -18.12
C TYR A 447 5.46 31.23 -17.22
N ILE A 448 5.13 30.48 -16.16
CA ILE A 448 6.02 30.18 -15.04
C ILE A 448 6.66 28.82 -15.31
N GLU A 449 7.98 28.74 -15.27
CA GLU A 449 8.67 27.46 -15.47
C GLU A 449 8.51 26.54 -14.26
N GLY A 450 8.49 25.24 -14.52
CA GLY A 450 8.14 24.18 -13.58
C GLY A 450 6.73 23.67 -13.82
N ALA A 451 6.61 22.44 -14.32
CA ALA A 451 5.35 21.72 -14.55
C ALA A 451 5.65 20.26 -14.93
N ASN A 452 4.61 19.42 -15.07
CA ASN A 452 4.70 18.03 -15.53
C ASN A 452 5.73 17.22 -14.70
N CYS A 453 5.76 17.47 -13.39
CA CYS A 453 6.71 16.95 -12.40
C CYS A 453 8.16 17.49 -12.44
N TYR A 454 8.57 18.39 -13.35
CA TYR A 454 9.98 18.85 -13.53
C TYR A 454 10.18 20.35 -13.32
N SER A 455 11.39 20.77 -12.91
CA SER A 455 11.74 22.19 -12.70
C SER A 455 11.90 22.98 -13.99
N TYR A 456 12.35 22.35 -15.07
CA TYR A 456 12.69 23.03 -16.33
C TYR A 456 12.09 22.34 -17.56
N GLY A 457 11.90 23.07 -18.65
CA GLY A 457 11.43 22.56 -19.94
C GLY A 457 9.91 22.36 -20.06
N ALA A 458 9.15 22.73 -19.01
CA ALA A 458 7.70 22.77 -18.99
C ALA A 458 7.23 24.00 -18.18
N TRP A 459 6.10 24.60 -18.60
CA TRP A 459 5.57 25.83 -18.02
C TRP A 459 4.10 25.68 -17.61
N ARG A 460 3.70 26.40 -16.56
CA ARG A 460 2.33 26.50 -16.02
C ARG A 460 1.82 27.96 -16.03
N PRO A 461 0.49 28.19 -16.06
CA PRO A 461 -0.09 29.52 -16.23
C PRO A 461 -0.20 30.33 -14.93
N GLU A 462 -0.35 29.70 -13.77
CA GLU A 462 -0.52 30.39 -12.47
C GLU A 462 0.38 29.77 -11.40
N GLN A 463 0.64 30.52 -10.33
CA GLN A 463 1.50 30.05 -9.24
C GLN A 463 0.85 28.93 -8.41
N ASN A 464 -0.48 28.91 -8.37
CA ASN A 464 -1.33 28.08 -7.51
C ASN A 464 -2.47 27.49 -8.35
N SER A 465 -2.76 26.19 -8.19
CA SER A 465 -3.78 25.43 -8.93
C SER A 465 -4.02 24.11 -8.19
N VAL A 466 -5.21 23.52 -8.30
CA VAL A 466 -5.48 22.15 -7.81
C VAL A 466 -4.49 21.12 -8.38
N MET A 467 -3.97 21.35 -9.59
CA MET A 467 -2.94 20.53 -10.23
C MET A 467 -1.52 20.76 -9.67
N ILE A 468 -1.36 21.63 -8.67
CA ILE A 468 -0.09 21.86 -7.95
C ILE A 468 -0.16 21.26 -6.54
N ASP A 469 -1.29 21.43 -5.84
CA ASP A 469 -1.36 21.14 -4.40
C ASP A 469 -2.76 20.82 -3.86
N ASN A 470 -3.68 20.34 -4.72
CA ASN A 470 -5.05 19.97 -4.35
C ASN A 470 -5.90 21.08 -3.70
N ARG A 471 -5.49 22.36 -3.73
CA ARG A 471 -6.37 23.46 -3.29
C ARG A 471 -7.61 23.54 -4.20
N PRO A 472 -8.80 23.92 -3.69
CA PRO A 472 -10.04 23.95 -4.48
C PRO A 472 -10.13 25.16 -5.42
N TYR A 473 -9.19 25.26 -6.37
CA TYR A 473 -9.12 26.28 -7.42
C TYR A 473 -8.40 25.74 -8.67
N TYR A 474 -9.12 25.63 -9.78
CA TYR A 474 -8.50 25.47 -11.11
C TYR A 474 -8.02 26.83 -11.63
N ASN A 475 -6.80 26.91 -12.17
CA ASN A 475 -6.32 28.09 -12.89
C ASN A 475 -7.11 28.36 -14.19
N ALA A 476 -6.96 29.56 -14.78
CA ALA A 476 -7.83 30.00 -15.88
C ALA A 476 -7.81 29.09 -17.12
N PRO A 477 -6.66 28.60 -17.61
CA PRO A 477 -6.64 27.65 -18.74
C PRO A 477 -7.24 26.28 -18.40
N SER A 478 -7.16 25.85 -17.13
CA SER A 478 -7.86 24.66 -16.66
C SER A 478 -9.37 24.84 -16.70
N ARG A 479 -9.90 25.96 -16.21
CA ARG A 479 -11.34 26.29 -16.29
C ARG A 479 -11.80 26.40 -17.75
N GLU A 480 -11.00 26.99 -18.63
CA GLU A 480 -11.28 27.05 -20.07
C GLU A 480 -11.34 25.66 -20.71
N SER A 481 -10.39 24.77 -20.38
CA SER A 481 -10.36 23.38 -20.86
C SER A 481 -11.61 22.62 -20.44
N ILE A 482 -11.98 22.69 -19.16
CA ILE A 482 -13.17 22.03 -18.62
C ILE A 482 -14.44 22.52 -19.35
N VAL A 483 -14.61 23.84 -19.55
CA VAL A 483 -15.78 24.39 -20.25
C VAL A 483 -15.79 24.02 -21.74
N LYS A 484 -14.63 24.00 -22.42
CA LYS A 484 -14.50 23.48 -23.79
C LYS A 484 -14.96 22.03 -23.89
N ILE A 485 -14.42 21.16 -23.03
CA ILE A 485 -14.74 19.72 -23.01
C ILE A 485 -16.23 19.52 -22.74
N LEU A 486 -16.76 20.18 -21.71
CA LEU A 486 -18.16 20.11 -21.28
C LEU A 486 -19.14 20.51 -22.38
N LEU A 487 -18.90 21.64 -23.05
CA LEU A 487 -19.79 22.13 -24.11
C LEU A 487 -19.68 21.28 -25.37
N ARG A 488 -18.46 20.88 -25.78
CA ARG A 488 -18.24 20.03 -26.97
C ARG A 488 -18.86 18.65 -26.81
N LYS A 489 -18.68 18.00 -25.64
CA LYS A 489 -19.40 16.76 -25.23
C LYS A 489 -20.92 16.97 -25.28
N ALA A 490 -21.43 18.04 -24.66
CA ALA A 490 -22.86 18.32 -24.57
C ALA A 490 -23.55 18.58 -25.94
N ALA A 491 -22.82 19.09 -26.94
CA ALA A 491 -23.31 19.27 -28.30
C ALA A 491 -23.16 18.00 -29.17
N GLY A 492 -22.26 17.08 -28.82
CA GLY A 492 -21.90 15.92 -29.64
C GLY A 492 -20.97 16.27 -30.80
N VAL A 493 -20.09 17.26 -30.62
CA VAL A 493 -19.03 17.62 -31.59
C VAL A 493 -17.67 17.10 -31.11
N ARG A 494 -16.65 17.15 -31.98
CA ARG A 494 -15.30 16.72 -31.61
C ARG A 494 -14.75 17.57 -30.47
N ILE A 495 -14.13 16.91 -29.47
CA ILE A 495 -13.60 17.55 -28.27
C ILE A 495 -12.22 18.18 -28.53
N SER A 496 -11.31 17.47 -29.23
CA SER A 496 -9.99 17.99 -29.61
C SER A 496 -10.05 18.91 -30.83
N ASP A 497 -9.21 19.95 -30.84
CA ASP A 497 -8.97 20.79 -32.02
C ASP A 497 -8.28 20.02 -33.17
N TYR A 498 -7.73 18.83 -32.92
CA TYR A 498 -7.07 17.99 -33.92
C TYR A 498 -7.99 16.89 -34.46
N GLU A 499 -7.77 16.50 -35.71
CA GLU A 499 -8.42 15.38 -36.39
C GLU A 499 -7.36 14.42 -36.92
N TYR A 500 -7.57 13.10 -36.79
CA TYR A 500 -6.67 12.10 -37.40
C TYR A 500 -7.08 11.86 -38.85
N VAL A 501 -6.20 12.22 -39.79
CA VAL A 501 -6.44 12.17 -41.23
C VAL A 501 -5.19 11.64 -41.92
N ASN A 502 -5.34 10.62 -42.77
CA ASN A 502 -4.28 10.05 -43.61
C ASN A 502 -2.98 9.72 -42.86
N GLY A 503 -3.09 9.19 -41.64
CA GLY A 503 -1.96 8.78 -40.80
C GLY A 503 -1.43 9.84 -39.82
N ALA A 504 -1.91 11.09 -39.89
CA ALA A 504 -1.40 12.21 -39.09
C ALA A 504 -2.52 12.98 -38.35
N TYR A 505 -2.17 13.59 -37.21
CA TYR A 505 -3.05 14.53 -36.51
C TYR A 505 -2.87 15.94 -37.06
N ILE A 506 -3.93 16.51 -37.63
CA ILE A 506 -3.96 17.88 -38.17
C ILE A 506 -4.88 18.76 -37.34
N LYS A 507 -4.46 19.98 -37.00
CA LYS A 507 -5.33 20.96 -36.33
C LYS A 507 -6.32 21.52 -37.35
N LYS A 508 -7.62 21.45 -37.05
CA LYS A 508 -8.72 21.77 -37.98
C LYS A 508 -9.89 22.38 -37.20
N PRO A 509 -10.54 23.45 -37.68
CA PRO A 509 -11.71 24.02 -37.01
C PRO A 509 -12.78 22.96 -36.71
N ILE A 510 -13.39 23.05 -35.53
CA ILE A 510 -14.53 22.21 -35.16
C ILE A 510 -15.79 22.87 -35.74
N GLN A 511 -16.52 22.13 -36.56
CA GLN A 511 -17.77 22.61 -37.15
C GLN A 511 -18.82 22.79 -36.05
N ASN A 512 -19.43 23.98 -36.00
CA ASN A 512 -20.44 24.36 -35.01
C ASN A 512 -19.95 24.20 -33.55
N ASP A 513 -18.69 24.54 -33.27
CA ASP A 513 -18.13 24.52 -31.92
C ASP A 513 -19.00 25.37 -30.95
N PRO A 514 -19.59 24.78 -29.90
CA PRO A 514 -20.40 25.52 -28.93
C PRO A 514 -19.57 26.39 -27.98
N PHE A 515 -18.25 26.25 -27.97
CA PHE A 515 -17.38 27.11 -27.17
C PHE A 515 -17.13 28.46 -27.85
N ASN A 516 -17.38 29.55 -27.12
CA ASN A 516 -16.93 30.90 -27.48
C ASN A 516 -16.15 31.49 -26.29
N PHE A 517 -15.00 32.09 -26.59
CA PHE A 517 -14.06 32.56 -25.56
C PHE A 517 -14.58 33.79 -24.80
N ASP A 518 -15.21 34.75 -25.47
CA ASP A 518 -15.75 35.96 -24.83
C ASP A 518 -16.91 35.63 -23.89
N GLU A 519 -17.80 34.72 -24.30
CA GLU A 519 -18.87 34.17 -23.45
C GLU A 519 -18.33 33.30 -22.29
N PHE A 520 -17.15 32.70 -22.41
CA PHE A 520 -16.45 32.08 -21.28
C PHE A 520 -15.91 33.14 -20.31
N VAL A 521 -15.16 34.14 -20.78
CA VAL A 521 -14.59 35.24 -19.96
C VAL A 521 -15.67 36.08 -19.24
N LYS A 522 -16.88 36.10 -19.81
CA LYS A 522 -18.09 36.72 -19.25
C LYS A 522 -18.78 35.87 -18.17
N LYS A 523 -18.61 34.54 -18.19
CA LYS A 523 -19.23 33.58 -17.23
C LYS A 523 -18.25 33.04 -16.20
N ASP A 524 -16.95 33.24 -16.40
CA ASP A 524 -15.89 32.83 -15.47
C ASP A 524 -15.90 33.68 -14.19
N VAL A 525 -16.57 33.15 -13.16
CA VAL A 525 -16.83 33.82 -11.88
C VAL A 525 -15.61 33.88 -10.94
N ILE A 526 -14.54 33.12 -11.17
CA ILE A 526 -13.31 33.13 -10.36
C ILE A 526 -12.08 33.31 -11.26
N LYS A 527 -11.95 34.49 -11.89
CA LYS A 527 -10.92 34.79 -12.90
C LYS A 527 -9.48 34.51 -12.47
N SER A 528 -9.17 34.78 -11.21
CA SER A 528 -7.89 34.50 -10.56
C SER A 528 -8.10 33.90 -9.18
N GLU A 529 -7.06 33.24 -8.65
CA GLU A 529 -7.07 32.70 -7.30
C GLU A 529 -7.50 33.76 -6.26
N PRO A 530 -8.56 33.52 -5.47
CA PRO A 530 -8.99 34.40 -4.39
C PRO A 530 -7.89 34.66 -3.36
N ALA A 531 -7.76 35.90 -2.87
CA ALA A 531 -6.76 36.25 -1.87
C ALA A 531 -6.89 35.44 -0.56
N THR A 532 -8.09 34.97 -0.24
CA THR A 532 -8.39 34.07 0.90
C THR A 532 -7.76 32.68 0.78
N MET A 533 -7.38 32.23 -0.42
CA MET A 533 -6.72 30.94 -0.66
C MET A 533 -5.19 31.02 -0.58
N ARG A 534 -4.61 32.24 -0.60
CA ARG A 534 -3.15 32.45 -0.65
C ARG A 534 -2.43 32.23 0.68
N SER A 535 -3.15 32.12 1.79
CA SER A 535 -2.62 31.91 3.15
C SER A 535 -2.53 30.44 3.57
N MET A 536 -2.78 29.49 2.66
CA MET A 536 -2.82 28.06 2.95
C MET A 536 -1.41 27.43 2.84
N ILE A 537 -0.72 27.29 3.98
CA ILE A 537 0.71 26.92 4.05
C ILE A 537 0.95 25.43 4.37
N ASP A 538 0.04 24.75 5.09
CA ASP A 538 0.16 23.31 5.42
C ASP A 538 -0.59 22.45 4.41
N VAL A 539 0.11 22.10 3.33
CA VAL A 539 -0.38 21.24 2.25
C VAL A 539 0.59 20.08 2.08
N ARG A 540 0.09 18.85 1.92
CA ARG A 540 0.96 17.68 1.72
C ARG A 540 1.59 17.76 0.32
N PRO A 541 2.93 17.72 0.18
CA PRO A 541 3.54 17.64 -1.14
C PRO A 541 3.24 16.29 -1.80
N PHE A 542 2.99 16.31 -3.11
CA PHE A 542 2.99 15.12 -3.96
C PHE A 542 4.33 14.39 -3.88
N LYS A 543 4.32 13.09 -4.18
CA LYS A 543 5.53 12.24 -4.22
C LYS A 543 5.72 11.53 -5.57
N GLU A 544 4.70 11.60 -6.41
CA GLU A 544 4.62 11.02 -7.74
C GLU A 544 5.66 11.72 -8.63
N THR A 545 6.62 10.98 -9.20
CA THR A 545 7.66 11.55 -10.07
C THR A 545 7.23 11.62 -11.54
N ARG A 546 6.00 11.20 -11.83
CA ARG A 546 5.33 11.20 -13.14
C ARG A 546 3.84 11.44 -12.97
N SER A 547 3.30 12.14 -13.96
CA SER A 547 1.90 12.46 -14.23
C SER A 547 1.05 11.18 -14.47
N PRO A 548 -0.30 11.26 -14.58
CA PRO A 548 -1.22 10.11 -14.68
C PRO A 548 -0.88 9.01 -15.72
N VAL A 549 -1.56 7.87 -15.63
CA VAL A 549 -1.22 6.68 -16.42
C VAL A 549 -1.89 6.73 -17.80
N PHE A 550 -1.07 6.81 -18.84
CA PHE A 550 -1.50 6.99 -20.22
C PHE A 550 -1.67 5.67 -20.99
N ILE A 551 -2.86 5.45 -21.57
CA ILE A 551 -3.20 4.23 -22.30
C ILE A 551 -3.71 4.56 -23.69
N GLN A 552 -2.85 4.39 -24.70
CA GLN A 552 -3.23 4.59 -26.10
C GLN A 552 -4.10 3.41 -26.60
N VAL A 553 -5.36 3.69 -26.91
CA VAL A 553 -6.23 2.81 -27.70
C VAL A 553 -5.78 2.87 -29.15
N ASN A 554 -5.77 1.72 -29.84
CA ASN A 554 -5.40 1.64 -31.25
C ASN A 554 -6.38 2.49 -32.10
N PRO A 555 -5.92 3.53 -32.83
CA PRO A 555 -6.80 4.41 -33.63
C PRO A 555 -7.39 3.75 -34.90
N LEU A 556 -7.19 2.43 -35.06
CA LEU A 556 -7.80 1.59 -36.10
C LEU A 556 -8.92 0.68 -35.53
N LEU A 557 -9.43 0.98 -34.33
CA LEU A 557 -10.60 0.39 -33.67
C LEU A 557 -11.63 1.46 -33.26
#